data_AF-R7UB64-F1
#
_entry.id   AF-R7UB64-F1
#
_cell.length_a   1.000
_cell.length_b   1.000
_cell.length_c   1.000
_cell.angle_alpha   90.00
_cell.angle_beta   90.00
_cell.angle_gamma   90.00
#
_symmetry.space_group_name_H-M   'P 1'
#
loop_
_entity.id
_entity.type
_entity.pdbx_description
1 polymer ?
#
loop_
_entity_poly.entity_id
_entity_poly.type
_entity_poly.pdbx_seq_one_letter_code
_entity_poly.pdbx_strand_id
1 'polypeptide(L)'
;FEFRRSVVFTCQTGYTLSGQTTLASGANGNWSHPKPTCQKIQCPALVAPFHGSFGSVASGNVTYGTVVQYSCQTGYILQGPSNRTCKGTSATCSWTGTQPECARE
;
A
#
# COMPACT_ATOMS: atom_id res chain seq x y z
N PHE A 1 27.09 -34.92 4.09
CA PHE A 1 25.66 -34.56 4.16
C PHE A 1 25.55 -33.06 3.96
N GLU A 2 25.17 -32.63 2.75
CA GLU A 2 24.98 -31.21 2.41
C GLU A 2 23.63 -30.74 2.96
N PHE A 3 23.66 -29.98 4.06
CA PHE A 3 22.44 -29.35 4.57
C PHE A 3 22.08 -28.16 3.69
N ARG A 4 21.25 -28.38 2.67
CA ARG A 4 20.60 -27.29 1.95
C ARG A 4 19.64 -26.59 2.93
N ARG A 5 20.02 -25.40 3.42
CA ARG A 5 19.17 -24.55 4.25
C ARG A 5 18.40 -23.58 3.36
N SER A 6 17.09 -23.60 3.48
CA SER A 6 16.20 -22.64 2.82
C SER A 6 15.68 -21.66 3.86
N VAL A 7 15.82 -20.37 3.61
CA VAL A 7 15.31 -19.29 4.46
C VAL A 7 14.24 -18.54 3.68
N VAL A 8 13.07 -18.40 4.27
CA VAL A 8 11.97 -17.61 3.72
C VAL A 8 12.02 -16.23 4.33
N PHE A 9 12.05 -15.20 3.48
CA PHE A 9 11.97 -13.82 3.92
C PHE A 9 10.53 -13.36 3.93
N THR A 10 10.15 -12.64 4.97
CA THR A 10 8.84 -12.00 5.11
C THR A 10 9.03 -10.53 5.42
N CYS A 11 8.17 -9.70 4.85
CA CYS A 11 8.15 -8.26 5.14
C CYS A 11 7.11 -7.94 6.21
N GLN A 12 7.34 -6.82 6.91
CA GLN A 12 6.36 -6.27 7.83
C GLN A 12 5.07 -5.88 7.09
N THR A 13 3.94 -5.90 7.80
CA THR A 13 2.66 -5.42 7.30
C THR A 13 2.80 -4.03 6.67
N GLY A 14 2.28 -3.85 5.46
CA GLY A 14 2.46 -2.59 4.70
C GLY A 14 3.67 -2.59 3.76
N TYR A 15 4.46 -3.67 3.72
CA TYR A 15 5.59 -3.83 2.82
C TYR A 15 5.48 -5.15 2.06
N THR A 16 5.80 -5.08 0.76
CA THR A 16 5.93 -6.25 -0.11
C THR A 16 7.41 -6.56 -0.35
N LEU A 17 7.71 -7.84 -0.50
CA LEU A 17 9.04 -8.32 -0.84
C LEU A 17 9.34 -8.02 -2.31
N SER A 18 10.42 -7.31 -2.55
CA SER A 18 11.00 -7.06 -3.86
C SER A 18 12.21 -7.96 -4.03
N GLY A 19 12.06 -9.02 -4.83
CA GLY A 19 13.07 -10.05 -5.09
C GLY A 19 12.63 -11.46 -4.70
N GLN A 20 13.60 -12.33 -4.43
CA GLN A 20 13.38 -13.75 -4.13
C GLN A 20 12.81 -13.94 -2.71
N THR A 21 11.62 -14.55 -2.59
CA THR A 21 11.00 -14.84 -1.27
C THR A 21 11.75 -15.91 -0.48
N THR A 22 12.50 -16.77 -1.17
CA THR A 22 13.19 -17.91 -0.56
C THR A 22 14.65 -17.95 -1.02
N LEU A 23 15.58 -17.87 -0.08
CA LEU A 23 17.01 -18.05 -0.34
C LEU A 23 17.43 -19.45 0.11
N ALA A 24 17.99 -20.22 -0.82
CA ALA A 24 18.67 -21.47 -0.51
C ALA A 24 20.18 -21.22 -0.38
N SER A 25 20.83 -21.83 0.62
CA SER A 25 22.28 -21.88 0.74
C SER A 25 22.84 -22.93 -0.23
N GLY A 26 23.78 -22.52 -1.09
CA GLY A 26 24.54 -23.44 -1.94
C GLY A 26 25.55 -24.25 -1.12
N ALA A 27 26.10 -25.31 -1.74
CA ALA A 27 27.08 -26.21 -1.11
C ALA A 27 28.36 -25.49 -0.63
N ASN A 28 28.62 -24.30 -1.18
CA ASN A 28 29.79 -23.48 -0.88
C ASN A 28 29.53 -22.51 0.29
N GLY A 29 28.36 -22.59 0.94
CA GLY A 29 27.91 -21.64 1.98
C GLY A 29 27.39 -20.30 1.45
N ASN A 30 27.39 -20.07 0.13
CA ASN A 30 26.88 -18.84 -0.48
C ASN A 30 25.37 -18.91 -0.74
N TRP A 31 24.65 -17.81 -0.55
CA TRP A 31 23.23 -17.74 -0.90
C TRP A 31 23.03 -17.77 -2.42
N SER A 32 21.99 -18.47 -2.87
CA SER A 32 21.62 -18.58 -4.28
C SER A 32 21.27 -17.23 -4.94
N HIS A 33 20.73 -16.28 -4.17
CA HIS A 33 20.30 -14.96 -4.65
C HIS A 33 20.67 -13.89 -3.61
N PRO A 34 20.79 -12.60 -4.01
CA PRO A 34 20.98 -11.49 -3.08
C PRO A 34 19.80 -11.37 -2.12
N LYS A 35 20.04 -10.70 -0.97
CA LYS A 35 18.98 -10.43 0.00
C LYS A 35 17.84 -9.64 -0.66
N PRO A 36 16.57 -10.06 -0.51
CA PRO A 36 15.45 -9.28 -0.98
C PRO A 36 15.32 -7.97 -0.18
N THR A 37 14.62 -6.99 -0.76
CA THR A 37 14.31 -5.73 -0.07
C THR A 37 12.82 -5.60 0.18
N CYS A 38 12.42 -4.96 1.28
CA CYS A 38 11.02 -4.67 1.57
C CYS A 38 10.67 -3.28 1.06
N GLN A 39 9.75 -3.21 0.09
CA GLN A 39 9.24 -1.95 -0.45
C GLN A 39 7.83 -1.72 0.07
N LYS A 40 7.46 -0.47 0.36
CA LYS A 40 6.09 -0.15 0.79
C LYS A 40 5.11 -0.54 -0.31
N ILE A 41 4.02 -1.18 0.07
CA ILE A 41 2.93 -1.46 -0.87
C ILE A 41 2.30 -0.14 -1.31
N GLN A 42 1.97 -0.07 -2.59
CA GLN A 42 1.24 1.06 -3.16
C GLN A 42 -0.26 0.80 -3.07
N CYS A 43 -1.02 1.81 -2.63
CA CYS A 43 -2.47 1.76 -2.69
C CYS A 43 -2.96 2.10 -4.09
N PRO A 44 -4.17 1.64 -4.46
CA PRO A 44 -4.88 2.13 -5.63
C PRO A 44 -4.91 3.66 -5.63
N ALA A 45 -4.70 4.26 -6.81
CA ALA A 45 -4.88 5.69 -6.97
C ALA A 45 -6.32 6.08 -6.60
N LEU A 46 -6.46 7.18 -5.86
CA LEU A 46 -7.77 7.73 -5.54
C LEU A 46 -8.29 8.59 -6.67
N VAL A 47 -9.61 8.58 -6.82
CA VAL A 47 -10.33 9.44 -7.74
C VAL A 47 -11.03 10.52 -6.94
N ALA A 48 -10.99 11.75 -7.45
CA ALA A 48 -11.68 12.86 -6.81
C ALA A 48 -13.19 12.68 -7.01
N PRO A 49 -14.01 12.85 -5.96
CA PRO A 49 -15.46 12.82 -6.12
C PRO A 49 -15.92 14.00 -6.98
N PHE A 50 -17.05 13.82 -7.66
CA PHE A 50 -17.68 14.89 -8.42
C PHE A 50 -18.02 16.07 -7.49
N HIS A 51 -17.71 17.31 -7.89
CA HIS A 51 -17.78 18.49 -7.00
C HIS A 51 -16.97 18.39 -5.69
N GLY A 52 -15.93 17.57 -5.66
CA GLY A 52 -15.03 17.51 -4.53
C GLY A 52 -13.57 17.30 -4.93
N SER A 53 -12.74 17.30 -3.90
CA SER A 53 -11.30 17.17 -3.99
C SER A 53 -10.81 16.35 -2.81
N PHE A 54 -9.60 15.82 -2.91
CA PHE A 54 -8.89 15.27 -1.77
C PHE A 54 -7.55 16.00 -1.62
N GLY A 55 -7.00 15.99 -0.40
CA GLY A 55 -5.72 16.62 -0.11
C GLY A 55 -4.60 16.14 -1.05
N SER A 56 -3.57 16.98 -1.23
CA SER A 56 -2.46 16.84 -2.18
C SER A 56 -1.49 15.69 -1.90
N VAL A 57 -2.00 14.54 -1.47
CA VAL A 57 -1.28 13.28 -1.53
C VAL A 57 -1.11 12.98 -3.01
N ALA A 58 0.10 13.27 -3.50
CA ALA A 58 0.49 13.17 -4.91
C ALA A 58 -0.15 11.95 -5.57
N SER A 59 -0.89 12.21 -6.64
CA SER A 59 -1.76 11.34 -7.45
C SER A 59 -1.06 10.14 -8.12
N GLY A 60 -0.06 9.56 -7.46
CA GLY A 60 0.75 8.45 -7.95
C GLY A 60 1.66 7.79 -6.92
N ASN A 61 1.89 8.40 -5.74
CA ASN A 61 2.77 7.86 -4.69
C ASN A 61 2.04 7.62 -3.37
N VAL A 62 0.85 7.02 -3.43
CA VAL A 62 0.13 6.61 -2.23
C VAL A 62 0.72 5.29 -1.73
N THR A 63 1.33 5.32 -0.55
CA THR A 63 1.87 4.12 0.10
C THR A 63 1.08 3.77 1.35
N TYR A 64 1.27 2.56 1.87
CA TYR A 64 0.73 2.17 3.17
C TYR A 64 0.95 3.23 4.26
N GLY A 65 -0.12 3.55 4.99
CA GLY A 65 -0.13 4.57 6.05
C GLY A 65 -0.49 5.98 5.59
N THR A 66 -0.60 6.21 4.28
CA THR A 66 -1.05 7.51 3.75
C THR A 66 -2.50 7.78 4.13
N VAL A 67 -2.77 8.99 4.63
CA VAL A 67 -4.12 9.48 4.95
C VAL A 67 -4.48 10.57 3.96
N VAL A 68 -5.66 10.46 3.35
CA VAL A 68 -6.26 11.53 2.54
C VAL A 68 -7.48 12.09 3.24
N GLN A 69 -7.69 13.38 3.06
CA GLN A 69 -8.88 14.07 3.52
C GLN A 69 -9.64 14.57 2.31
N TYR A 70 -10.96 14.35 2.29
CA TYR A 70 -11.85 14.80 1.23
C TYR A 70 -12.50 16.13 1.60
N SER A 71 -12.81 16.92 0.59
CA SER A 71 -13.46 18.22 0.74
C SER A 71 -14.34 18.50 -0.47
N CYS A 72 -15.58 18.89 -0.21
CA CYS A 72 -16.54 19.25 -1.25
C CYS A 72 -16.46 20.75 -1.57
N GLN A 73 -16.86 21.10 -2.79
CA GLN A 73 -17.05 22.49 -3.20
C GLN A 73 -18.19 23.14 -2.39
N THR A 74 -18.20 24.47 -2.35
CA THR A 74 -19.27 25.25 -1.71
C THR A 74 -20.64 24.87 -2.29
N GLY A 75 -21.63 24.64 -1.41
CA GLY A 75 -22.97 24.20 -1.79
C GLY A 75 -23.13 22.68 -1.93
N TYR A 76 -22.10 21.91 -1.60
CA TYR A 76 -22.14 20.45 -1.54
C TYR A 76 -21.71 19.94 -0.15
N ILE A 77 -22.42 18.93 0.33
CA ILE A 77 -22.16 18.22 1.57
C ILE A 77 -21.47 16.89 1.26
N LEU A 78 -20.40 16.58 2.00
CA LEU A 78 -19.71 15.30 1.89
C LEU A 78 -20.56 14.18 2.52
N GLN A 79 -20.97 13.23 1.69
CA GLN A 79 -21.65 12.01 2.07
C GLN A 79 -20.62 10.87 2.19
N GLY A 80 -20.46 10.35 3.42
CA GLY A 80 -19.50 9.30 3.73
C GLY A 80 -18.28 9.79 4.51
N PRO A 81 -17.15 9.06 4.46
CA PRO A 81 -16.00 9.35 5.31
C PRO A 81 -15.23 10.60 4.85
N SER A 82 -14.95 11.51 5.79
CA SER A 82 -14.14 12.72 5.54
C SER A 82 -12.66 12.45 5.31
N ASN A 83 -12.16 11.31 5.78
CA ASN A 83 -10.81 10.86 5.53
C ASN A 83 -10.77 9.37 5.19
N ARG A 84 -9.77 8.99 4.40
CA ARG A 84 -9.48 7.58 4.10
C ARG A 84 -8.01 7.32 4.34
N THR A 85 -7.71 6.16 4.89
CA THR A 85 -6.34 5.73 5.16
C THR A 85 -6.01 4.54 4.29
N CYS A 86 -4.85 4.58 3.66
CA CYS A 86 -4.30 3.47 2.91
C CYS A 86 -3.83 2.40 3.91
N LYS A 87 -4.63 1.33 4.05
CA LYS A 87 -4.33 0.18 4.90
C LYS A 87 -4.19 -1.08 4.06
N GLY A 88 -3.27 -1.93 4.41
CA GLY A 88 -3.00 -3.14 3.65
C GLY A 88 -2.37 -4.23 4.49
N THR A 89 -2.37 -5.42 3.91
CA THR A 89 -1.61 -6.57 4.38
C THR A 89 -0.21 -6.55 3.73
N SER A 90 0.61 -7.57 3.97
CA SER A 90 1.93 -7.71 3.34
C SER A 90 1.87 -7.91 1.80
N ALA A 91 0.68 -8.09 1.21
CA ALA A 91 0.51 -8.36 -0.22
C ALA A 91 -0.46 -7.41 -0.93
N THR A 92 -1.47 -6.90 -0.24
CA THR A 92 -2.53 -6.07 -0.83
C THR A 92 -2.76 -4.81 -0.02
N CYS A 93 -2.98 -3.68 -0.68
CA CYS A 93 -3.32 -2.42 -0.03
C CYS A 93 -4.64 -1.86 -0.55
N SER A 94 -5.47 -1.38 0.37
CA SER A 94 -6.81 -0.86 0.10
C SER A 94 -7.09 0.38 0.95
N TRP A 95 -7.99 1.22 0.48
CA TRP A 95 -8.44 2.37 1.25
C TRP A 95 -9.49 1.96 2.28
N THR A 96 -9.38 2.48 3.49
CA THR A 96 -10.40 2.29 4.52
C THR A 96 -11.70 2.99 4.12
N GLY A 97 -12.83 2.37 4.47
CA GLY A 97 -14.16 2.91 4.19
C GLY A 97 -14.51 2.93 2.70
N THR A 98 -15.65 3.55 2.39
CA THR A 98 -16.14 3.74 1.02
C THR A 98 -15.60 5.03 0.41
N GLN A 99 -15.64 5.12 -0.92
CA GLN A 99 -15.39 6.39 -1.60
C GLN A 99 -16.51 7.38 -1.21
N PRO A 100 -16.18 8.56 -0.66
CA PRO A 100 -17.20 9.55 -0.33
C PRO A 100 -17.69 10.25 -1.60
N GLU A 101 -18.89 10.79 -1.53
CA GLU A 101 -19.55 11.53 -2.61
C GLU A 101 -19.93 12.92 -2.12
N CYS A 102 -19.94 13.92 -3.01
CA CYS A 102 -20.43 15.26 -2.69
C CYS A 102 -21.85 15.39 -3.22
N ALA A 103 -22.84 15.47 -2.32
CA ALA A 103 -24.23 15.69 -2.66
C ALA A 103 -24.56 17.18 -2.49
N ARG A 104 -25.45 17.72 -3.34
CA ARG A 104 -25.89 19.10 -3.20
C ARG A 104 -26.67 19.26 -1.87
N GLU A 105 -26.41 20.36 -1.18
CA GLU A 105 -27.17 20.79 0.01
C GLU A 105 -28.63 21.13 -0.34
#